data_AF-A0AAE1E0F9-F1
#
_entry.id   AF-A0AAE1E0F9-F1
#
_cell.length_a   1.000
_cell.length_b   1.000
_cell.length_c   1.000
_cell.angle_alpha   90.00
_cell.angle_beta   90.00
_cell.angle_gamma   90.00
#
_symmetry.space_group_name_H-M   'P 1'
#
loop_
_entity.id
_entity.type
_entity.pdbx_description
1 polymer ?
#
loop_
_entity_poly.entity_id
_entity_poly.type
_entity_poly.pdbx_seq_one_letter_code
_entity_poly.pdbx_strand_id
1 'polypeptide(L)'
;TTRYSYALPLEMIYLTPLLSWKPYNIRDDAPQQVIADHGRRNGGSTADKAYNGTNFKFYYHTPVEFYSSGRVDKDPADTAKAGAGVLDKSGQVRMMSSSGVRIRTPEIEGVGVVRTRYPIMPVHGEGAPVWKELNAMKEMTMHMNRYASLFQERPGQMSSNGSATDLQGLLHFQMSLTHMDPPGEHNHDFYINSEELDELKRGVHIMVTSSLDMGHEHELELVYRRGRVKILRCDKLTACWDGHSMFPTEAKS
;
A
#
# COMPACT_ATOMS: atom_id res chain seq x y z
N THR A 1 -11.06 10.63 -22.65
CA THR A 1 -10.73 9.22 -22.95
C THR A 1 -10.07 8.59 -21.75
N THR A 2 -10.74 7.62 -21.11
CA THR A 2 -10.22 6.92 -19.94
C THR A 2 -9.12 5.95 -20.39
N ARG A 3 -7.88 6.14 -19.93
CA ARG A 3 -6.79 5.21 -20.20
C ARG A 3 -6.96 4.00 -19.28
N TYR A 4 -7.22 2.84 -19.87
CA TYR A 4 -7.21 1.56 -19.15
C TYR A 4 -5.76 1.05 -19.16
N SER A 5 -5.16 0.92 -17.98
CA SER A 5 -3.99 0.06 -17.81
C SER A 5 -4.54 -1.33 -17.50
N TYR A 6 -4.27 -2.31 -18.35
CA TYR A 6 -4.54 -3.71 -18.02
C TYR A 6 -3.76 -4.01 -16.75
N ALA A 7 -4.45 -4.29 -15.65
CA ALA A 7 -3.77 -4.79 -14.47
C ALA A 7 -3.21 -6.17 -14.84
N LEU A 8 -1.90 -6.23 -15.06
CA LEU A 8 -1.19 -7.49 -15.13
C LEU A 8 -1.26 -8.09 -13.72
N PRO A 9 -1.91 -9.25 -13.54
CA PRO A 9 -1.93 -9.90 -12.23
C PRO A 9 -0.49 -10.26 -11.88
N LEU A 10 0.01 -9.66 -10.79
CA LEU A 10 1.34 -9.96 -10.26
C LEU A 10 1.18 -11.03 -9.18
N GLU A 11 2.17 -11.92 -9.07
CA GLU A 11 2.19 -12.98 -8.07
C GLU A 11 3.59 -13.09 -7.47
N MET A 12 3.68 -13.16 -6.15
CA MET A 12 4.90 -13.57 -5.46
C MET A 12 4.91 -15.07 -5.27
N ILE A 13 5.98 -15.71 -5.72
CA ILE A 13 6.23 -17.14 -5.55
C ILE A 13 7.46 -17.30 -4.68
N TYR A 14 7.29 -17.84 -3.47
CA TYR A 14 8.41 -18.22 -2.61
C TYR A 14 8.95 -19.57 -3.04
N LEU A 15 10.23 -19.58 -3.44
CA LEU A 15 10.97 -20.80 -3.72
C LEU A 15 11.43 -21.42 -2.41
N THR A 16 11.23 -22.73 -2.26
CA THR A 16 11.67 -23.47 -1.08
C THR A 16 12.84 -24.39 -1.44
N PRO A 17 13.69 -24.78 -0.48
CA PRO A 17 14.74 -25.77 -0.71
C PRO A 17 14.22 -27.10 -1.29
N LEU A 18 12.93 -27.41 -1.12
CA LEU A 18 12.30 -28.62 -1.65
C LEU A 18 12.31 -28.72 -3.18
N LEU A 19 12.49 -27.59 -3.89
CA LEU A 19 12.61 -27.55 -5.34
C LEU A 19 13.90 -28.22 -5.84
N SER A 20 15.00 -28.11 -5.09
CA SER A 20 16.29 -28.71 -5.44
C SER A 20 16.68 -29.88 -4.53
N TRP A 21 15.95 -30.09 -3.44
CA TRP A 21 16.24 -31.16 -2.49
C TRP A 21 15.95 -32.53 -3.10
N LYS A 22 17.00 -33.32 -3.29
CA LYS A 22 16.96 -34.60 -4.01
C LYS A 22 17.74 -35.67 -3.23
N PRO A 23 17.18 -36.17 -2.11
CA PRO A 23 17.92 -37.01 -1.17
C PRO A 23 18.35 -38.37 -1.75
N TYR A 24 17.63 -38.88 -2.75
CA TYR A 24 17.87 -40.24 -3.30
C TYR A 24 18.64 -40.25 -4.63
N ASN A 25 19.34 -39.18 -5.01
CA ASN A 25 20.18 -39.12 -6.22
C ASN A 25 19.48 -39.66 -7.49
N ILE A 26 18.21 -39.29 -7.66
CA ILE A 26 17.37 -39.69 -8.80
C ILE A 26 17.99 -39.19 -10.12
N ARG A 27 17.68 -39.80 -11.26
CA ARG A 27 18.13 -39.30 -12.57
C ARG A 27 17.21 -38.17 -13.07
N ASP A 28 17.77 -37.10 -13.64
CA ASP A 28 17.01 -35.93 -14.14
C ASP A 28 17.40 -35.40 -15.53
N ASP A 29 18.30 -36.09 -16.23
CA ASP A 29 18.82 -35.72 -17.55
C ASP A 29 18.01 -36.33 -18.72
N ALA A 30 17.04 -37.19 -18.42
CA ALA A 30 16.33 -37.96 -19.43
C ALA A 30 15.05 -37.25 -19.94
N PRO A 31 14.72 -37.37 -21.24
CA PRO A 31 13.48 -36.85 -21.78
C PRO A 31 12.26 -37.63 -21.25
N GLN A 32 11.07 -37.03 -21.35
CA GLN A 32 9.82 -37.57 -20.84
C GLN A 32 9.56 -39.01 -21.31
N GLN A 33 9.84 -39.31 -22.58
CA GLN A 33 9.60 -40.61 -23.20
C GLN A 33 10.44 -41.70 -22.55
N VAL A 34 11.66 -41.39 -22.13
CA VAL A 34 12.57 -42.33 -21.46
C VAL A 34 12.17 -42.53 -20.00
N ILE A 35 11.73 -41.47 -19.31
CA ILE A 35 11.26 -41.53 -17.92
C ILE A 35 9.99 -42.37 -17.80
N ALA A 36 9.03 -42.16 -18.70
CA ALA A 36 7.78 -42.89 -18.74
C ALA A 36 7.86 -44.22 -19.51
N ASP A 37 9.03 -44.56 -20.08
CA ASP A 37 9.23 -45.71 -20.97
C ASP A 37 8.11 -45.83 -22.02
N HIS A 38 7.96 -44.76 -22.82
CA HIS A 38 6.90 -44.63 -23.82
C HIS A 38 5.47 -44.90 -23.29
N GLY A 39 5.23 -44.61 -22.01
CA GLY A 39 3.94 -44.77 -21.35
C GLY A 39 3.77 -46.10 -20.58
N ARG A 40 4.76 -47.00 -20.61
CA ARG A 40 4.73 -48.25 -19.84
C ARG A 40 4.89 -48.03 -18.33
N ARG A 41 5.60 -46.96 -17.95
CA ARG A 41 5.78 -46.51 -16.57
C ARG A 41 4.81 -45.37 -16.27
N ASN A 42 4.04 -45.52 -15.21
CA ASN A 42 2.97 -44.61 -14.82
C ASN A 42 3.15 -44.04 -13.40
N GLY A 43 4.30 -44.29 -12.77
CA GLY A 43 4.58 -43.86 -11.39
C GLY A 43 4.01 -44.80 -10.32
N GLY A 44 3.72 -46.06 -10.67
CA GLY A 44 3.31 -47.08 -9.69
C GLY A 44 4.41 -47.42 -8.69
N SER A 45 4.05 -48.13 -7.62
CA SER A 45 4.95 -48.47 -6.51
C SER A 45 5.89 -49.66 -6.77
N THR A 46 5.85 -50.25 -7.97
CA THR A 46 6.71 -51.38 -8.36
C THR A 46 7.80 -50.95 -9.34
N ALA A 47 8.91 -51.67 -9.37
CA ALA A 47 10.08 -51.28 -10.18
C ALA A 47 9.80 -51.25 -11.69
N ASP A 48 8.81 -51.99 -12.20
CA ASP A 48 8.38 -51.99 -13.59
C ASP A 48 7.42 -50.83 -13.93
N LYS A 49 6.73 -50.26 -12.92
CA LYS A 49 5.75 -49.18 -13.10
C LYS A 49 6.24 -47.80 -12.65
N ALA A 50 7.23 -47.75 -11.75
CA ALA A 50 7.85 -46.52 -11.27
C ALA A 50 8.47 -45.72 -12.42
N TYR A 51 8.50 -44.39 -12.34
CA TYR A 51 9.20 -43.57 -13.31
C TYR A 51 10.71 -43.79 -13.25
N ASN A 52 11.38 -43.82 -14.40
CA ASN A 52 12.83 -43.99 -14.46
C ASN A 52 13.55 -42.63 -14.34
N GLY A 53 13.39 -41.96 -13.20
CA GLY A 53 13.88 -40.61 -12.97
C GLY A 53 12.79 -39.55 -12.91
N THR A 54 13.21 -38.29 -12.91
CA THR A 54 12.40 -37.07 -12.81
C THR A 54 12.74 -36.13 -13.97
N ASN A 55 11.86 -35.19 -14.31
CA ASN A 55 12.17 -34.06 -15.18
C ASN A 55 11.15 -32.94 -14.95
N PHE A 56 11.21 -31.88 -15.78
CA PHE A 56 10.28 -30.75 -15.69
C PHE A 56 8.79 -31.13 -15.76
N LYS A 57 8.45 -32.31 -16.32
CA LYS A 57 7.06 -32.80 -16.41
C LYS A 57 6.71 -33.79 -15.29
N PHE A 58 7.65 -34.63 -14.88
CA PHE A 58 7.51 -35.59 -13.78
C PHE A 58 8.32 -35.12 -12.58
N TYR A 59 7.99 -33.95 -12.05
CA TYR A 59 8.82 -33.21 -11.11
C TYR A 59 8.67 -33.72 -9.66
N TYR A 60 9.18 -34.92 -9.39
CA TYR A 60 9.08 -35.63 -8.12
C TYR A 60 10.45 -35.67 -7.41
N HIS A 61 10.67 -34.78 -6.44
CA HIS A 61 11.94 -34.65 -5.72
C HIS A 61 11.82 -34.86 -4.20
N THR A 62 10.67 -34.55 -3.63
CA THR A 62 10.44 -34.61 -2.18
C THR A 62 9.94 -35.99 -1.80
N PRO A 63 10.55 -36.70 -0.84
CA PRO A 63 10.02 -37.96 -0.36
C PRO A 63 8.59 -37.82 0.18
N VAL A 64 7.71 -38.81 -0.05
CA VAL A 64 6.31 -38.72 0.43
C VAL A 64 6.24 -38.66 1.95
N GLU A 65 7.18 -39.32 2.63
CA GLU A 65 7.31 -39.37 4.08
C GLU A 65 7.70 -38.03 4.72
N PHE A 66 8.17 -37.06 3.94
CA PHE A 66 8.41 -35.70 4.44
C PHE A 66 7.11 -34.99 4.84
N TYR A 67 5.99 -35.39 4.24
CA TYR A 67 4.68 -34.83 4.54
C TYR A 67 3.89 -35.78 5.45
N SER A 68 3.32 -35.25 6.52
CA SER A 68 2.55 -36.03 7.50
C SER A 68 1.15 -36.41 6.98
N SER A 69 0.66 -35.70 5.96
CA SER A 69 -0.57 -36.05 5.24
C SER A 69 -0.25 -36.48 3.81
N GLY A 70 -0.49 -37.75 3.49
CA GLY A 70 -0.42 -38.26 2.12
C GLY A 70 -1.53 -37.73 1.19
N ARG A 71 -2.28 -36.71 1.60
CA ARG A 71 -3.39 -36.10 0.87
C ARG A 71 -3.04 -34.65 0.55
N VAL A 72 -2.76 -34.42 -0.73
CA VAL A 72 -2.71 -33.08 -1.29
C VAL A 72 -4.15 -32.73 -1.65
N ASP A 73 -4.73 -31.71 -1.00
CA ASP A 73 -6.00 -31.15 -1.45
C ASP A 73 -5.84 -30.75 -2.92
N LYS A 74 -6.74 -31.24 -3.76
CA LYS A 74 -6.63 -31.12 -5.21
C LYS A 74 -7.20 -29.77 -5.65
N ASP A 75 -6.42 -28.70 -5.56
CA ASP A 75 -6.75 -27.43 -6.21
C ASP A 75 -6.45 -27.53 -7.73
N PRO A 76 -7.30 -27.01 -8.64
CA PRO A 76 -7.00 -26.93 -10.07
C PRO A 76 -5.67 -26.22 -10.41
N ALA A 77 -5.17 -25.37 -9.52
CA ALA A 77 -3.88 -24.70 -9.62
C ALA A 77 -2.70 -25.49 -9.02
N ASP A 78 -2.96 -26.64 -8.36
CA ASP A 78 -1.93 -27.52 -7.80
C ASP A 78 -1.56 -28.61 -8.81
N THR A 79 -0.29 -28.63 -9.21
CA THR A 79 0.26 -29.56 -10.22
C THR A 79 0.54 -30.97 -9.68
N ALA A 80 0.03 -31.32 -8.48
CA ALA A 80 0.38 -32.52 -7.75
C ALA A 80 -0.62 -33.68 -7.94
N LYS A 81 -0.12 -34.82 -8.43
CA LYS A 81 -0.78 -36.12 -8.25
C LYS A 81 -0.39 -36.70 -6.88
N ALA A 82 -1.24 -37.55 -6.28
CA ALA A 82 -0.84 -38.40 -5.17
C ALA A 82 0.51 -39.06 -5.49
N GLY A 83 1.44 -39.08 -4.55
CA GLY A 83 2.87 -39.37 -4.79
C GLY A 83 3.13 -40.56 -5.71
N ALA A 84 4.22 -40.50 -6.47
CA ALA A 84 4.59 -41.48 -7.48
C ALA A 84 5.85 -42.26 -7.09
N GLY A 85 5.92 -43.53 -7.51
CA GLY A 85 7.14 -44.29 -7.46
C GLY A 85 8.14 -43.78 -8.51
N VAL A 86 9.38 -43.55 -8.10
CA VAL A 86 10.49 -43.10 -8.94
C VAL A 86 11.72 -43.97 -8.66
N LEU A 87 12.38 -44.44 -9.70
CA LEU A 87 13.64 -45.17 -9.58
C LEU A 87 14.79 -44.20 -9.29
N ASP A 88 15.58 -44.52 -8.27
CA ASP A 88 16.89 -43.93 -8.11
C ASP A 88 17.92 -44.54 -9.09
N LYS A 89 19.15 -44.01 -9.09
CA LYS A 89 20.22 -44.51 -9.97
C LYS A 89 20.63 -45.96 -9.69
N SER A 90 20.29 -46.50 -8.51
CA SER A 90 20.52 -47.91 -8.18
C SER A 90 19.38 -48.83 -8.62
N GLY A 91 18.30 -48.26 -9.18
CA GLY A 91 17.12 -49.00 -9.61
C GLY A 91 16.15 -49.32 -8.48
N GLN A 92 16.32 -48.72 -7.30
CA GLN A 92 15.39 -48.89 -6.19
C GLN A 92 14.22 -47.90 -6.32
N VAL A 93 13.00 -48.38 -6.03
CA VAL A 93 11.80 -47.55 -6.04
C VAL A 93 11.77 -46.68 -4.79
N ARG A 94 11.60 -45.38 -5.00
CA ARG A 94 11.37 -44.36 -3.97
C ARG A 94 10.01 -43.74 -4.19
N MET A 95 9.21 -43.65 -3.13
CA MET A 95 7.93 -42.95 -3.19
C MET A 95 8.19 -41.46 -3.03
N MET A 96 7.88 -40.69 -4.06
CA MET A 96 8.17 -39.26 -4.13
C MET A 96 6.90 -38.46 -4.38
N SER A 97 6.73 -37.37 -3.64
CA SER A 97 5.73 -36.33 -3.91
C SER A 97 6.24 -35.35 -4.97
N SER A 98 5.32 -34.74 -5.70
CA SER A 98 5.68 -33.64 -6.59
C SER A 98 6.24 -32.47 -5.78
N SER A 99 7.28 -31.84 -6.30
CA SER A 99 7.99 -30.73 -5.64
C SER A 99 7.78 -29.39 -6.32
N GLY A 100 6.84 -29.34 -7.27
CA GLY A 100 6.51 -28.12 -8.00
C GLY A 100 5.95 -27.03 -7.12
N VAL A 101 5.87 -25.83 -7.69
CA VAL A 101 5.23 -24.68 -7.04
C VAL A 101 3.76 -25.00 -6.80
N ARG A 102 3.30 -24.74 -5.58
CA ARG A 102 1.91 -24.96 -5.13
C ARG A 102 1.39 -23.76 -4.35
N ILE A 103 0.07 -23.67 -4.16
CA ILE A 103 -0.47 -22.59 -3.32
C ILE A 103 -0.09 -22.83 -1.87
N ARG A 104 -0.29 -24.06 -1.39
CA ARG A 104 0.02 -24.51 -0.04
C ARG A 104 0.78 -25.83 -0.10
N THR A 105 1.80 -26.01 0.71
CA THR A 105 2.43 -27.32 0.92
C THR A 105 1.45 -28.28 1.61
N PRO A 106 1.58 -29.60 1.42
CA PRO A 106 1.01 -30.56 2.35
C PRO A 106 1.57 -30.31 3.75
N GLU A 107 0.89 -30.88 4.76
CA GLU A 107 1.31 -30.76 6.15
C GLU A 107 2.73 -31.30 6.33
N ILE A 108 3.63 -30.47 6.85
CA ILE A 108 5.00 -30.84 7.20
C ILE A 108 5.03 -31.01 8.72
N GLU A 109 5.52 -32.15 9.20
CA GLU A 109 5.60 -32.42 10.64
C GLU A 109 6.41 -31.33 11.36
N GLY A 110 5.83 -30.77 12.45
CA GLY A 110 6.45 -29.71 13.24
C GLY A 110 6.42 -28.30 12.63
N VAL A 111 5.99 -28.14 11.38
CA VAL A 111 5.92 -26.84 10.67
C VAL A 111 4.50 -26.48 10.28
N GLY A 112 3.68 -27.47 9.93
CA GLY A 112 2.34 -27.30 9.39
C GLY A 112 2.32 -27.06 7.88
N VAL A 113 1.20 -26.55 7.39
CA VAL A 113 1.02 -26.14 5.99
C VAL A 113 1.64 -24.77 5.73
N VAL A 114 2.54 -24.69 4.75
CA VAL A 114 3.19 -23.43 4.33
C VAL A 114 2.59 -22.93 3.02
N ARG A 115 2.17 -21.67 2.99
CA ARG A 115 1.71 -21.02 1.75
C ARG A 115 2.89 -20.44 0.98
N THR A 116 3.03 -20.81 -0.30
CA THR A 116 4.16 -20.41 -1.17
C THR A 116 3.78 -19.46 -2.29
N ARG A 117 2.49 -19.24 -2.57
CA ARG A 117 2.00 -18.36 -3.65
C ARG A 117 1.09 -17.25 -3.11
N TYR A 118 1.42 -16.00 -3.40
CA TYR A 118 0.67 -14.84 -2.94
C TYR A 118 0.26 -13.97 -4.13
N PRO A 119 -1.03 -13.90 -4.48
CA PRO A 119 -1.49 -12.97 -5.49
C PRO A 119 -1.28 -11.55 -4.98
N ILE A 120 -0.58 -10.73 -5.75
CA ILE A 120 -0.57 -9.28 -5.58
C ILE A 120 -1.79 -8.79 -6.32
N MET A 121 -2.87 -8.59 -5.57
CA MET A 121 -4.07 -8.02 -6.15
C MET A 121 -3.76 -6.61 -6.61
N PRO A 122 -4.00 -6.27 -7.89
CA PRO A 122 -3.91 -4.89 -8.32
C PRO A 122 -4.93 -4.10 -7.49
N VAL A 123 -4.44 -3.19 -6.66
CA VAL A 123 -5.31 -2.26 -5.95
C VAL A 123 -5.78 -1.26 -6.98
N HIS A 124 -6.84 -1.62 -7.71
CA HIS A 124 -7.57 -0.69 -8.58
C HIS A 124 -8.15 0.49 -7.78
N GLY A 125 -8.11 0.42 -6.44
CA GLY A 125 -8.43 1.49 -5.52
C GLY A 125 -7.84 2.82 -5.94
N GLU A 126 -6.53 2.95 -6.14
CA GLU A 126 -5.90 4.25 -6.44
C GLU A 126 -6.47 4.96 -7.69
N GLY A 127 -6.97 4.21 -8.66
CA GLY A 127 -7.66 4.76 -9.84
C GLY A 127 -9.18 4.90 -9.67
N ALA A 128 -9.79 4.15 -8.76
CA ALA A 128 -11.22 4.13 -8.55
C ALA A 128 -11.73 5.49 -8.05
N PRO A 129 -12.83 6.02 -8.62
CA PRO A 129 -13.44 7.27 -8.16
C PRO A 129 -13.69 7.26 -6.65
N VAL A 130 -14.16 6.13 -6.11
CA VAL A 130 -14.43 5.93 -4.67
C VAL A 130 -13.20 6.15 -3.80
N TRP A 131 -12.00 5.71 -4.22
CA TRP A 131 -10.77 5.91 -3.44
C TRP A 131 -10.26 7.34 -3.54
N LYS A 132 -10.45 7.99 -4.70
CA LYS A 132 -10.14 9.41 -4.88
C LYS A 132 -11.05 10.26 -4.01
N GLU A 133 -12.34 9.94 -3.96
CA GLU A 133 -13.33 10.56 -3.08
C GLU A 133 -13.02 10.30 -1.60
N LEU A 134 -12.63 9.07 -1.23
CA LEU A 134 -12.21 8.74 0.14
C LEU A 134 -10.95 9.48 0.56
N ASN A 135 -9.92 9.56 -0.30
CA ASN A 135 -8.71 10.32 0.00
C ASN A 135 -8.98 11.82 0.03
N ALA A 136 -9.81 12.35 -0.87
CA ALA A 136 -10.25 13.73 -0.83
C ALA A 136 -11.02 14.03 0.47
N MET A 137 -11.92 13.13 0.89
CA MET A 137 -12.65 13.26 2.14
C MET A 137 -11.72 13.21 3.36
N LYS A 138 -10.74 12.29 3.36
CA LYS A 138 -9.69 12.22 4.39
C LYS A 138 -8.91 13.54 4.47
N GLU A 139 -8.46 14.06 3.33
CA GLU A 139 -7.72 15.32 3.24
C GLU A 139 -8.57 16.50 3.73
N MET A 140 -9.84 16.57 3.28
CA MET A 140 -10.80 17.57 3.74
C MET A 140 -11.07 17.47 5.24
N THR A 141 -11.05 16.27 5.83
CA THR A 141 -11.24 16.07 7.28
C THR A 141 -10.00 16.40 8.09
N MET A 142 -8.80 16.12 7.57
CA MET A 142 -7.55 16.46 8.24
C MET A 142 -7.24 17.95 8.16
N HIS A 143 -7.65 18.61 7.08
CA HIS A 143 -7.41 20.03 6.80
C HIS A 143 -8.72 20.81 6.64
N MET A 144 -9.67 20.61 7.58
CA MET A 144 -11.03 21.16 7.52
C MET A 144 -11.08 22.67 7.30
N ASN A 145 -10.18 23.44 7.92
CA ASN A 145 -10.11 24.89 7.75
C ASN A 145 -9.65 25.29 6.33
N ARG A 146 -8.65 24.57 5.78
CA ARG A 146 -8.11 24.81 4.43
C ARG A 146 -9.15 24.53 3.34
N TYR A 147 -9.96 23.50 3.55
CA TYR A 147 -10.99 23.07 2.61
C TYR A 147 -12.41 23.47 3.03
N ALA A 148 -12.55 24.42 3.96
CA ALA A 148 -13.83 24.85 4.51
C ALA A 148 -14.84 25.29 3.43
N SER A 149 -14.35 25.78 2.29
CA SER A 149 -15.16 26.19 1.13
C SER A 149 -15.77 25.02 0.34
N LEU A 150 -15.26 23.80 0.50
CA LEU A 150 -15.75 22.60 -0.19
C LEU A 150 -16.88 21.89 0.59
N PHE A 151 -17.13 22.27 1.84
CA PHE A 151 -18.23 21.74 2.63
C PHE A 151 -19.54 22.50 2.34
N GLN A 152 -20.67 21.79 2.30
CA GLN A 152 -21.99 22.41 2.18
C GLN A 152 -22.32 23.31 3.38
N GLU A 153 -21.89 22.87 4.57
CA GLU A 153 -21.98 23.63 5.82
C GLU A 153 -20.60 23.60 6.48
N ARG A 154 -20.12 24.75 6.94
CA ARG A 154 -18.77 24.84 7.50
C ARG A 154 -18.68 24.00 8.78
N PRO A 155 -17.70 23.08 8.85
CA PRO A 155 -17.51 22.32 10.07
C PRO A 155 -17.09 23.23 11.22
N GLY A 156 -17.78 23.15 12.37
CA GLY A 156 -17.52 23.99 13.53
C GLY A 156 -18.45 25.21 13.66
N GLN A 157 -19.27 25.52 12.66
CA GLN A 157 -20.40 26.44 12.84
C GLN A 157 -21.51 25.71 13.62
N MET A 158 -21.84 26.22 14.82
CA MET A 158 -23.17 25.96 15.38
C MET A 158 -24.17 26.59 14.41
N SER A 159 -24.88 25.73 13.68
CA SER A 159 -25.90 26.12 12.71
C SER A 159 -26.94 27.04 13.36
N SER A 160 -26.98 28.28 12.90
CA SER A 160 -28.21 29.06 12.88
C SER A 160 -28.36 29.68 11.50
N ASN A 161 -29.12 28.98 10.66
CA ASN A 161 -29.63 29.41 9.37
C ASN A 161 -28.60 29.56 8.25
N GLY A 162 -28.70 28.61 7.31
CA GLY A 162 -27.85 28.52 6.13
C GLY A 162 -27.80 29.81 5.31
N SER A 163 -26.59 30.13 4.89
CA SER A 163 -26.33 30.71 3.58
C SER A 163 -24.94 30.28 3.16
N ALA A 164 -24.84 29.46 2.12
CA ALA A 164 -23.59 29.22 1.43
C ALA A 164 -23.13 30.54 0.80
N THR A 165 -22.08 31.14 1.34
CA THR A 165 -21.41 32.31 0.77
C THR A 165 -19.91 32.06 0.87
N ASP A 166 -19.03 32.43 -0.04
CA ASP A 166 -19.07 33.03 -1.37
C ASP A 166 -17.56 33.11 -1.69
N LEU A 167 -17.08 32.54 -2.80
CA LEU A 167 -15.65 32.63 -3.16
C LEU A 167 -15.20 34.09 -3.37
N GLN A 168 -16.15 35.04 -3.54
CA GLN A 168 -15.88 36.48 -3.60
C GLN A 168 -15.54 37.12 -2.25
N GLY A 169 -15.71 36.42 -1.11
CA GLY A 169 -15.53 36.99 0.23
C GLY A 169 -14.21 36.66 0.94
N LEU A 170 -13.31 35.91 0.29
CA LEU A 170 -12.03 35.49 0.86
C LEU A 170 -10.97 36.59 0.70
N LEU A 171 -10.49 37.08 1.83
CA LEU A 171 -9.37 38.00 1.94
C LEU A 171 -8.08 37.19 2.08
N HIS A 172 -7.13 37.44 1.19
CA HIS A 172 -5.83 36.78 1.17
C HIS A 172 -4.80 37.61 1.92
N PHE A 173 -4.10 36.98 2.85
CA PHE A 173 -3.00 37.56 3.58
C PHE A 173 -1.71 36.78 3.36
N GLN A 174 -0.63 37.51 3.14
CA GLN A 174 0.71 36.97 3.00
C GLN A 174 1.56 37.37 4.20
N MET A 175 2.25 36.41 4.80
CA MET A 175 3.26 36.63 5.84
C MET A 175 4.51 37.26 5.23
N SER A 176 5.33 37.92 6.06
CA SER A 176 6.56 38.55 5.55
C SER A 176 7.55 37.50 5.07
N LEU A 177 8.33 37.78 4.04
CA LEU A 177 9.48 36.95 3.67
C LEU A 177 10.44 36.80 4.87
N THR A 178 10.87 35.57 5.16
CA THR A 178 11.96 35.28 6.10
C THR A 178 13.21 34.89 5.32
N HIS A 179 14.37 35.11 5.93
CA HIS A 179 15.67 34.63 5.42
C HIS A 179 16.34 33.71 6.45
N MET A 180 15.58 33.18 7.42
CA MET A 180 16.12 32.31 8.46
C MET A 180 16.49 30.95 7.87
N ASP A 181 17.68 30.46 8.19
CA ASP A 181 18.21 29.18 7.70
C ASP A 181 18.72 28.35 8.90
N PRO A 182 18.26 27.09 9.07
CA PRO A 182 17.23 26.40 8.28
C PRO A 182 15.81 26.96 8.53
N PRO A 183 14.89 26.93 7.53
CA PRO A 183 14.96 26.16 6.28
C PRO A 183 15.34 26.95 5.01
N GLY A 184 15.56 28.26 5.10
CA GLY A 184 15.94 29.12 3.98
C GLY A 184 14.90 30.19 3.67
N GLU A 185 15.10 30.94 2.59
CA GLU A 185 14.21 32.05 2.24
C GLU A 185 12.83 31.57 1.76
N HIS A 186 11.77 31.96 2.46
CA HIS A 186 10.39 31.59 2.12
C HIS A 186 9.34 32.47 2.82
N ASN A 187 8.05 32.25 2.52
CA ASN A 187 6.93 32.90 3.19
C ASN A 187 5.70 31.97 3.22
N HIS A 188 4.64 32.40 3.89
CA HIS A 188 3.38 31.67 3.90
C HIS A 188 2.18 32.59 3.67
N ASP A 189 1.08 31.98 3.27
CA ASP A 189 -0.19 32.61 3.01
C ASP A 189 -1.25 32.07 3.97
N PHE A 190 -2.27 32.88 4.26
CA PHE A 190 -3.48 32.41 4.89
C PHE A 190 -4.67 33.21 4.38
N TYR A 191 -5.87 32.69 4.65
CA TYR A 191 -7.11 33.28 4.16
C TYR A 191 -8.10 33.41 5.30
N ILE A 192 -8.80 34.54 5.34
CA ILE A 192 -9.98 34.75 6.19
C ILE A 192 -11.09 35.32 5.34
N ASN A 193 -12.35 35.12 5.72
CA ASN A 193 -13.47 35.73 5.04
C ASN A 193 -13.86 37.09 5.67
N SER A 194 -14.80 37.80 5.05
CA SER A 194 -15.29 39.10 5.54
C SER A 194 -15.94 39.04 6.93
N GLU A 195 -16.66 37.98 7.26
CA GLU A 195 -17.29 37.79 8.57
C GLU A 195 -16.23 37.58 9.67
N GLU A 196 -15.22 36.74 9.40
CA GLU A 196 -14.08 36.53 10.30
C GLU A 196 -13.29 37.84 10.50
N LEU A 197 -13.11 38.65 9.46
CA LEU A 197 -12.51 39.96 9.61
C LEU A 197 -13.37 40.87 10.52
N ASP A 198 -14.70 40.83 10.39
CA ASP A 198 -15.60 41.60 11.25
C ASP A 198 -15.61 41.09 12.69
N GLU A 199 -15.47 39.78 12.91
CA GLU A 199 -15.25 39.17 14.23
C GLU A 199 -13.93 39.63 14.85
N LEU A 200 -12.84 39.62 14.09
CA LEU A 200 -11.54 40.14 14.53
C LEU A 200 -11.66 41.62 14.92
N LYS A 201 -12.38 42.43 14.12
CA LYS A 201 -12.64 43.86 14.42
C LYS A 201 -13.45 44.04 15.71
N ARG A 202 -14.33 43.10 16.05
CA ARG A 202 -15.08 43.07 17.33
C ARG A 202 -14.22 42.59 18.52
N GLY A 203 -12.99 42.17 18.28
CA GLY A 203 -12.05 41.72 19.31
C GLY A 203 -12.06 40.21 19.56
N VAL A 204 -12.72 39.43 18.71
CA VAL A 204 -12.62 37.97 18.72
C VAL A 204 -11.22 37.56 18.27
N HIS A 205 -10.70 36.46 18.83
CA HIS A 205 -9.44 35.86 18.41
C HIS A 205 -9.78 34.68 17.49
N ILE A 206 -9.09 34.58 16.34
CA ILE A 206 -9.33 33.51 15.37
C ILE A 206 -8.04 32.74 15.15
N MET A 207 -8.14 31.41 15.11
CA MET A 207 -7.02 30.52 14.80
C MET A 207 -7.06 30.15 13.32
N VAL A 208 -5.94 30.33 12.63
CA VAL A 208 -5.77 29.89 11.23
C VAL A 208 -4.47 29.10 11.08
N THR A 209 -4.37 28.31 10.02
CA THR A 209 -3.13 27.62 9.63
C THR A 209 -2.62 28.25 8.35
N SER A 210 -1.32 28.53 8.29
CA SER A 210 -0.67 29.08 7.09
C SER A 210 -0.53 28.01 5.99
N SER A 211 -0.17 28.44 4.77
CA SER A 211 0.20 27.54 3.68
C SER A 211 1.48 26.78 4.01
N LEU A 212 1.65 25.60 3.40
CA LEU A 212 2.88 24.83 3.46
C LEU A 212 3.92 25.46 2.52
N ASP A 213 5.05 25.87 3.07
CA ASP A 213 6.25 26.24 2.31
C ASP A 213 7.50 25.72 3.03
N MET A 214 8.53 25.36 2.27
CA MET A 214 9.78 24.75 2.78
C MET A 214 9.57 23.64 3.83
N GLY A 215 8.53 22.84 3.65
CA GLY A 215 8.25 21.65 4.46
C GLY A 215 7.59 21.91 5.82
N HIS A 216 7.09 23.12 6.10
CA HIS A 216 6.36 23.40 7.33
C HIS A 216 5.22 24.44 7.18
N GLU A 217 4.37 24.50 8.21
CA GLU A 217 3.21 25.38 8.34
C GLU A 217 3.22 26.00 9.76
N HIS A 218 2.45 27.07 9.96
CA HIS A 218 2.28 27.71 11.26
C HIS A 218 0.81 27.75 11.69
N GLU A 219 0.58 27.55 12.99
CA GLU A 219 -0.69 27.86 13.65
C GLU A 219 -0.67 29.32 14.15
N LEU A 220 -1.57 30.15 13.63
CA LEU A 220 -1.61 31.59 13.87
C LEU A 220 -2.85 31.99 14.66
N GLU A 221 -2.65 32.67 15.80
CA GLU A 221 -3.70 33.35 16.55
C GLU A 221 -3.81 34.79 16.06
N LEU A 222 -4.92 35.15 15.41
CA LEU A 222 -5.15 36.46 14.80
C LEU A 222 -5.95 37.39 15.70
N VAL A 223 -5.62 38.68 15.65
CA VAL A 223 -6.36 39.78 16.27
C VAL A 223 -6.42 40.99 15.35
N TYR A 224 -7.45 41.82 15.47
CA TYR A 224 -7.48 43.13 14.79
C TYR A 224 -6.98 44.22 15.73
N ARG A 225 -5.89 44.91 15.37
CA ARG A 225 -5.37 46.05 16.16
C ARG A 225 -4.88 47.16 15.26
N ARG A 226 -5.22 48.39 15.63
CA ARG A 226 -4.79 49.62 14.92
C ARG A 226 -5.16 49.60 13.42
N GLY A 227 -6.36 49.13 13.10
CA GLY A 227 -6.88 49.16 11.72
C GLY A 227 -6.32 48.06 10.79
N ARG A 228 -5.64 47.04 11.33
CA ARG A 228 -5.10 45.94 10.53
C ARG A 228 -5.10 44.62 11.30
N VAL A 229 -5.07 43.51 10.56
CA VAL A 229 -4.85 42.17 11.10
C VAL A 229 -3.43 42.08 11.66
N LYS A 230 -3.30 41.46 12.82
CA LYS A 230 -2.04 41.19 13.51
C LYS A 230 -2.05 39.74 13.98
N ILE A 231 -0.92 39.05 13.84
CA ILE A 231 -0.67 37.76 14.47
C ILE A 231 -0.32 38.05 15.94
N LEU A 232 -1.11 37.53 16.87
CA LEU A 232 -0.86 37.60 18.31
C LEU A 232 0.12 36.53 18.75
N ARG A 233 -0.07 35.30 18.26
CA ARG A 233 0.82 34.17 18.48
C ARG A 233 1.02 33.34 17.21
N CYS A 234 2.20 32.77 17.08
CA CYS A 234 2.59 31.83 16.04
C CYS A 234 3.11 30.58 16.75
N ASP A 235 2.47 29.42 16.53
CA ASP A 235 2.77 28.15 17.21
C ASP A 235 2.85 28.29 18.75
N LYS A 236 1.88 29.02 19.31
CA LYS A 236 1.77 29.36 20.74
C LYS A 236 2.86 30.29 21.28
N LEU A 237 3.79 30.74 20.44
CA LEU A 237 4.84 31.70 20.76
C LEU A 237 4.41 33.12 20.38
N THR A 238 4.90 34.13 21.11
CA THR A 238 4.59 35.55 20.83
C THR A 238 5.34 36.12 19.62
N ALA A 239 6.33 35.40 19.13
CA ALA A 239 7.09 35.68 17.92
C ALA A 239 7.20 34.38 17.12
N CYS A 240 7.18 34.49 15.79
CA CYS A 240 7.40 33.34 14.92
C CYS A 240 8.82 32.80 15.11
N TRP A 241 8.95 31.50 15.36
CA TRP A 241 10.26 30.86 15.51
C TRP A 241 11.04 30.84 14.20
N ASP A 242 10.34 30.96 13.07
CA ASP A 242 10.89 31.02 11.72
C ASP A 242 11.16 32.46 11.23
N GLY A 243 11.00 33.46 12.11
CA GLY A 243 11.42 34.84 11.85
C GLY A 243 10.42 35.70 11.08
N HIS A 244 9.22 35.19 10.79
CA HIS A 244 8.17 36.01 10.21
C HIS A 244 7.71 37.15 11.12
N SER A 245 7.43 38.30 10.50
CA SER A 245 6.78 39.44 11.12
C SER A 245 5.37 39.08 11.58
N MET A 246 4.96 39.64 12.72
CA MET A 246 3.61 39.49 13.25
C MET A 246 2.55 40.34 12.51
N PHE A 247 2.94 41.00 11.41
CA PHE A 247 2.06 41.85 10.61
C PHE A 247 2.02 41.33 9.16
N PRO A 248 1.00 40.54 8.83
CA PRO A 248 0.79 40.08 7.46
C PRO A 248 0.29 41.23 6.58
N THR A 249 0.48 41.09 5.28
CA THR A 249 0.03 42.05 4.26
C THR A 249 -1.16 41.46 3.53
N GLU A 250 -2.24 42.22 3.39
CA GLU A 250 -3.36 41.83 2.54
C GLU A 250 -2.91 41.87 1.07
N ALA A 251 -2.95 40.72 0.41
CA ALA A 251 -2.63 40.62 -1.00
C ALA A 251 -3.80 41.19 -1.79
N LYS A 252 -3.56 42.33 -2.46
CA LYS A 252 -4.57 42.91 -3.36
C LYS A 252 -4.59 42.10 -4.65
N SER A 253 -5.74 41.52 -4.97
CA SER A 253 -6.03 40.91 -6.27
C SER A 253 -5.94 41.91 -7.41
#